data_AF-A0A538AKS2-F1
#
_entry.id   AF-A0A538AKS2-F1
#
_cell.length_a   1.000
_cell.length_b   1.000
_cell.length_c   1.000
_cell.angle_alpha   90.00
_cell.angle_beta   90.00
_cell.angle_gamma   90.00
#
_symmetry.space_group_name_H-M   'P 1'
#
loop_
_entity.id
_entity.type
_entity.pdbx_description
1 polymer ?
#
loop_
_entity_poly.entity_id
_entity_poly.type
_entity_poly.pdbx_seq_one_letter_code
_entity_poly.pdbx_strand_id
1 'polypeptide(L)'
;MDPDGRLGVVQTGARYAFGFGPNFYGIWDAHASGPPMERFPATVEGKQVGWRRFVELEPGTSPYVPGTAAADAAPERHSNARRWIIVGVVLVVAIVAIVVARSGKGNKAGSGGGGGGGANTAHVVTTGDVALTIDLPKKSVSIVGLDTLIPVAEATWEDTTGQQLTFHMDGVKEGVNPAIVTAGDSLTLQVVEGTTTYLFHGRHGECTINVTSLGDTGFSGTFTCTDLKTDALDKTISVTGTFAAAT
;
A
#
# COMPACT_ATOMS: atom_id res chain seq x y z
N MET A 1 12.89 21.26 23.82
CA MET A 1 13.03 20.13 22.89
C MET A 1 14.50 20.02 22.55
N ASP A 2 15.08 18.84 22.66
CA ASP A 2 16.48 18.60 22.27
C ASP A 2 16.55 18.64 20.74
N PRO A 3 17.29 19.60 20.12
CA PRO A 3 17.38 19.71 18.66
C PRO A 3 18.02 18.46 18.02
N ASP A 4 18.69 17.65 18.82
CA ASP A 4 19.38 16.43 18.40
C ASP A 4 18.65 15.16 18.88
N GLY A 5 17.51 15.35 19.53
CA GLY A 5 16.68 14.28 20.04
C GLY A 5 16.07 13.45 18.92
N ARG A 6 16.17 12.13 19.05
CA ARG A 6 15.45 11.17 18.20
C ARG A 6 13.96 11.30 18.43
N LEU A 7 13.21 11.76 17.42
CA LEU A 7 11.75 11.91 17.50
C LEU A 7 11.04 10.60 17.15
N GLY A 8 11.62 9.78 16.28
CA GLY A 8 11.07 8.50 15.90
C GLY A 8 12.14 7.52 15.42
N VAL A 9 11.83 6.23 15.51
CA VAL A 9 12.66 5.12 15.04
C VAL A 9 11.98 4.51 13.83
N VAL A 10 12.73 4.34 12.75
CA VAL A 10 12.31 3.61 11.54
C VAL A 10 12.69 2.14 11.70
N GLN A 11 13.92 1.86 12.12
CA GLN A 11 14.42 0.49 12.33
C GLN A 11 15.44 0.46 13.47
N THR A 12 15.42 -0.61 14.26
CA THR A 12 16.46 -0.93 15.24
C THR A 12 17.21 -2.19 14.80
N GLY A 13 18.53 -2.14 14.86
CA GLY A 13 19.43 -3.26 14.61
C GLY A 13 20.07 -3.80 15.89
N ALA A 14 21.13 -4.59 15.75
CA ALA A 14 21.81 -5.22 16.87
C ALA A 14 22.60 -4.20 17.72
N ARG A 15 22.98 -3.06 17.15
CA ARG A 15 23.70 -1.99 17.85
C ARG A 15 23.23 -0.59 17.46
N TYR A 16 22.77 -0.40 16.24
CA TYR A 16 22.36 0.89 15.72
C TYR A 16 20.84 0.98 15.57
N ALA A 17 20.31 2.20 15.52
CA ALA A 17 18.92 2.48 15.17
C ALA A 17 18.86 3.59 14.12
N PHE A 18 18.14 3.35 13.03
CA PHE A 18 17.83 4.36 12.03
C PHE A 18 16.49 5.02 12.33
N GLY A 19 16.41 6.34 12.18
CA GLY A 19 15.22 7.11 12.53
C GLY A 19 15.27 8.55 12.03
N PHE A 20 14.48 9.42 12.64
CA PHE A 20 14.43 10.84 12.28
C PHE A 20 14.40 11.76 13.51
N GLY A 21 15.04 12.91 13.34
CA GLY A 21 14.97 14.08 14.21
C GLY A 21 14.08 15.16 13.60
N PRO A 22 14.09 16.39 14.16
CA PRO A 22 13.20 17.48 13.72
C PRO A 22 13.32 17.85 12.23
N ASN A 23 14.53 17.76 11.67
CA ASN A 23 14.83 18.17 10.28
C ASN A 23 15.93 17.32 9.63
N PHE A 24 16.15 16.10 10.10
CA PHE A 24 17.17 15.19 9.57
C PHE A 24 16.79 13.72 9.77
N TYR A 25 17.35 12.84 8.94
CA TYR A 25 17.42 11.41 9.23
C TYR A 25 18.72 11.11 9.97
N GLY A 26 18.70 10.16 10.89
CA GLY A 26 19.87 9.85 11.71
C GLY A 26 20.07 8.37 11.98
N ILE A 27 21.30 8.03 12.35
CA ILE A 27 21.65 6.75 12.95
C ILE A 27 22.10 7.02 14.38
N TRP A 28 21.49 6.33 15.33
CA TRP A 28 21.80 6.39 16.75
C TRP A 28 22.40 5.06 17.21
N ASP A 29 23.13 5.07 18.32
CA ASP A 29 23.36 3.84 19.07
C ASP A 29 22.04 3.43 19.74
N ALA A 30 21.64 2.16 19.59
CA ALA A 30 20.40 1.64 20.14
C ALA A 30 20.46 1.45 21.66
N HIS A 31 21.66 1.26 22.22
CA HIS A 31 21.89 0.97 23.64
C HIS A 31 22.32 2.19 24.45
N ALA A 32 22.67 3.28 23.77
CA ALA A 32 23.00 4.55 24.41
C ALA A 32 21.97 5.63 24.08
N SER A 33 21.48 6.32 25.10
CA SER A 33 20.78 7.60 24.90
C SER A 33 21.83 8.67 24.58
N GLY A 34 21.89 9.12 23.33
CA GLY A 34 22.85 10.13 22.88
C GLY A 34 22.42 10.79 21.58
N PRO A 35 23.19 11.78 21.10
CA PRO A 35 22.96 12.40 19.81
C PRO A 35 23.13 11.38 18.67
N PRO A 36 22.59 11.66 17.47
CA PRO A 36 22.82 10.82 16.31
C PRO A 36 24.32 10.74 16.02
N MET A 37 24.80 9.53 15.76
CA MET A 37 26.16 9.28 15.31
C MET A 37 26.39 9.76 13.89
N GLU A 38 25.37 9.61 13.03
CA GLU A 38 25.38 10.08 11.65
C GLU A 38 24.07 10.82 11.35
N ARG A 39 24.14 11.88 10.54
CA ARG A 39 22.97 12.65 10.09
C ARG A 39 22.94 12.75 8.58
N PHE A 40 21.73 12.76 8.05
CA PHE A 40 21.43 12.92 6.64
C PHE A 40 20.36 13.99 6.48
N PRO A 41 20.41 14.80 5.40
CA PRO A 41 19.39 15.83 5.15
C PRO A 41 17.99 15.22 5.16
N ALA A 42 16.97 15.96 5.65
CA ALA A 42 15.56 15.54 5.57
C ALA A 42 15.02 15.65 4.13
N THR A 43 15.61 14.87 3.23
CA THR A 43 15.28 14.73 1.81
C THR A 43 15.11 13.25 1.50
N VAL A 44 14.53 12.92 0.35
CA VAL A 44 14.35 11.53 -0.09
C VAL A 44 15.72 10.85 -0.27
N GLU A 45 16.65 11.57 -0.89
CA GLU A 45 18.03 11.14 -1.10
C GLU A 45 18.74 10.91 0.24
N GLY A 46 18.55 11.82 1.20
CA GLY A 46 19.09 11.69 2.55
C GLY A 46 18.57 10.46 3.28
N LYS A 47 17.27 10.14 3.16
CA LYS A 47 16.68 8.91 3.71
C LYS A 47 17.32 7.67 3.09
N GLN A 48 17.46 7.62 1.77
CA GLN A 48 18.04 6.47 1.07
C GLN A 48 19.52 6.25 1.41
N VAL A 49 20.30 7.34 1.46
CA VAL A 49 21.71 7.29 1.85
C VAL A 49 21.85 6.80 3.28
N GLY A 50 21.06 7.35 4.21
CA GLY A 50 21.06 6.93 5.61
C GLY A 50 20.63 5.49 5.82
N TRP A 51 19.62 5.03 5.06
CA TRP A 51 19.18 3.63 5.09
C TRP A 51 20.28 2.66 4.63
N ARG A 52 20.90 2.93 3.48
CA ARG A 52 22.01 2.10 2.97
C ARG A 52 23.15 2.04 3.98
N ARG A 53 23.46 3.17 4.60
CA ARG A 53 24.49 3.25 5.64
C ARG A 53 24.14 2.42 6.88
N PHE A 54 22.88 2.45 7.32
CA PHE A 54 22.42 1.62 8.42
C PHE A 54 22.57 0.11 8.10
N VAL A 55 22.19 -0.32 6.90
CA VAL A 55 22.33 -1.72 6.48
C VAL A 55 23.79 -2.16 6.41
N GLU A 56 24.70 -1.29 5.97
CA GLU A 56 26.15 -1.56 6.00
C GLU A 56 26.68 -1.78 7.44
N LEU A 57 26.16 -1.03 8.41
CA LEU A 57 26.54 -1.15 9.82
C LEU A 57 25.91 -2.36 10.50
N GLU A 58 24.77 -2.83 10.00
CA GLU A 58 23.95 -3.91 10.55
C GLU A 58 23.68 -5.02 9.53
N PRO A 59 24.71 -5.70 8.99
CA PRO A 59 24.54 -6.70 7.93
C PRO A 59 23.72 -7.93 8.35
N GLY A 60 23.47 -8.11 9.65
CA GLY A 60 22.59 -9.14 10.21
C GLY A 60 21.15 -8.69 10.47
N THR A 61 20.80 -7.43 10.18
CA THR A 61 19.41 -6.99 10.23
C THR A 61 18.67 -7.47 8.98
N SER A 62 17.58 -8.21 9.19
CA SER A 62 16.63 -8.52 8.12
C SER A 62 16.23 -7.21 7.43
N PRO A 63 16.09 -7.20 6.09
CA PRO A 63 15.54 -6.04 5.39
C PRO A 63 14.24 -5.62 6.06
N TYR A 64 14.14 -4.32 6.31
CA TYR A 64 13.01 -3.63 6.91
C TYR A 64 11.67 -4.14 6.36
N VAL A 65 10.85 -4.69 7.27
CA VAL A 65 9.41 -4.90 7.09
C VAL A 65 8.73 -3.74 7.83
N PRO A 66 8.24 -2.70 7.15
CA PRO A 66 7.40 -1.69 7.79
C PRO A 66 6.12 -2.38 8.27
N GLY A 67 5.92 -2.48 9.59
CA GLY A 67 4.66 -3.00 10.14
C GLY A 67 4.65 -3.54 11.58
N THR A 68 5.78 -3.69 12.28
CA THR A 68 5.75 -4.26 13.64
C THR A 68 6.61 -3.48 14.64
N ALA A 69 6.06 -2.41 15.22
CA ALA A 69 6.25 -2.04 16.65
C ALA A 69 5.48 -0.76 17.02
N ALA A 70 4.20 -0.91 17.37
CA ALA A 70 3.53 -0.08 18.38
C ALA A 70 2.30 -0.83 18.94
N ALA A 71 2.54 -1.96 19.60
CA ALA A 71 1.52 -2.61 20.42
C ALA A 71 2.04 -3.21 21.75
N ASP A 72 3.33 -3.07 22.07
CA ASP A 72 3.89 -3.58 23.32
C ASP A 72 4.40 -2.45 24.22
N ALA A 73 3.48 -1.65 24.74
CA ALA A 73 3.67 -0.87 25.97
C ALA A 73 2.33 -0.41 26.55
N ALA A 74 1.47 -1.35 26.97
CA ALA A 74 0.42 -1.05 27.92
C ALA A 74 0.51 -2.09 29.06
N PRO A 75 0.64 -1.66 30.33
CA PRO A 75 0.82 -2.60 31.43
C PRO A 75 -0.44 -3.45 31.64
N GLU A 76 -0.21 -4.75 31.85
CA GLU A 76 -1.20 -5.76 32.21
C GLU A 76 -2.12 -5.28 33.34
N ARG A 77 -3.43 -5.29 33.10
CA ARG A 77 -4.43 -5.40 34.18
C ARG A 77 -4.96 -6.82 34.23
N HIS A 78 -4.58 -7.49 35.30
CA HIS A 78 -4.97 -8.83 35.69
C HIS A 78 -6.50 -8.93 35.95
N SER A 79 -7.09 -10.01 35.42
CA SER A 79 -8.29 -10.77 35.82
C SER A 79 -9.62 -10.04 36.13
N ASN A 80 -10.70 -10.48 35.47
CA ASN A 80 -11.50 -11.58 36.02
C ASN A 80 -12.58 -12.07 35.05
N ALA A 81 -12.70 -13.39 34.99
CA ALA A 81 -13.63 -14.17 34.21
C ALA A 81 -15.10 -13.88 34.53
N ARG A 82 -15.97 -13.93 33.51
CA ARG A 82 -17.28 -14.58 33.65
C ARG A 82 -17.91 -14.98 32.30
N ARG A 83 -18.02 -16.30 32.16
CA ARG A 83 -18.81 -17.13 31.24
C ARG A 83 -20.22 -16.59 30.94
N TRP A 84 -20.65 -16.71 29.67
CA TRP A 84 -21.99 -17.08 29.15
C TRP A 84 -21.80 -17.48 27.68
N ILE A 85 -21.75 -18.75 27.26
CA ILE A 85 -22.79 -19.76 26.98
C ILE A 85 -23.80 -19.40 25.86
N ILE A 86 -23.54 -19.99 24.67
CA ILE A 86 -24.39 -20.76 23.73
C ILE A 86 -25.68 -20.13 23.12
N VAL A 87 -25.80 -20.17 21.78
CA VAL A 87 -26.78 -20.93 20.94
C VAL A 87 -27.06 -20.18 19.63
N GLY A 88 -26.89 -20.87 18.51
CA GLY A 88 -27.36 -20.45 17.19
C GLY A 88 -27.13 -21.54 16.14
N VAL A 89 -27.96 -22.59 16.19
CA VAL A 89 -27.89 -23.81 15.39
C VAL A 89 -28.37 -23.60 13.94
N VAL A 90 -27.56 -24.11 13.01
CA VAL A 90 -27.80 -24.70 11.67
C VAL A 90 -29.26 -24.92 11.22
N LEU A 91 -29.57 -24.58 9.95
CA LEU A 91 -30.40 -25.31 8.94
C LEU A 91 -30.75 -24.30 7.79
N VAL A 92 -30.84 -24.59 6.48
CA VAL A 92 -30.74 -25.81 5.65
C VAL A 92 -30.73 -25.42 4.15
N VAL A 93 -29.92 -26.17 3.37
CA VAL A 93 -30.12 -26.71 2.00
C VAL A 93 -30.69 -25.83 0.86
N ALA A 94 -29.84 -25.68 -0.16
CA ALA A 94 -30.00 -25.83 -1.62
C ALA A 94 -31.33 -25.51 -2.34
N ILE A 95 -31.15 -25.11 -3.62
CA ILE A 95 -32.05 -24.98 -4.79
C ILE A 95 -31.85 -23.54 -5.33
N VAL A 96 -31.32 -23.24 -6.53
CA VAL A 96 -31.63 -23.72 -7.89
C VAL A 96 -30.43 -23.44 -8.82
N ALA A 97 -30.05 -24.39 -9.66
CA ALA A 97 -29.40 -24.10 -10.93
C ALA A 97 -30.45 -23.62 -11.95
N ILE A 98 -30.44 -22.35 -12.36
CA ILE A 98 -31.07 -21.89 -13.61
C ILE A 98 -30.05 -21.04 -14.38
N VAL A 99 -29.73 -21.57 -15.55
CA VAL A 99 -29.12 -20.91 -16.69
C VAL A 99 -30.07 -19.82 -17.19
N VAL A 100 -29.57 -18.59 -17.35
CA VAL A 100 -29.94 -17.76 -18.50
C VAL A 100 -28.67 -17.15 -19.08
N ALA A 101 -28.24 -17.77 -20.17
CA ALA A 101 -27.52 -17.06 -21.19
C ALA A 101 -28.39 -15.91 -21.73
N ARG A 102 -27.78 -14.73 -21.78
CA ARG A 102 -28.03 -13.60 -22.69
C ARG A 102 -29.34 -12.81 -22.56
N SER A 103 -29.14 -11.55 -22.16
CA SER A 103 -29.69 -10.36 -22.82
C SER A 103 -28.68 -9.23 -22.52
N GLY A 104 -27.77 -8.85 -23.41
CA GLY A 104 -28.06 -8.36 -24.74
C GLY A 104 -28.13 -6.82 -24.72
N LYS A 105 -27.04 -6.12 -24.35
CA LYS A 105 -26.90 -4.69 -24.66
C LYS A 105 -25.44 -4.25 -24.81
N GLY A 106 -24.95 -4.41 -26.03
CA GLY A 106 -23.93 -3.53 -26.62
C GLY A 106 -22.47 -3.87 -26.34
N ASN A 107 -21.92 -4.82 -27.10
CA ASN A 107 -20.51 -4.76 -27.47
C ASN A 107 -20.26 -3.46 -28.24
N LYS A 108 -19.53 -2.51 -27.63
CA LYS A 108 -18.63 -1.65 -28.39
C LYS A 108 -17.21 -2.10 -28.05
N ALA A 109 -16.71 -3.02 -28.86
CA ALA A 109 -15.28 -3.20 -29.01
C ALA A 109 -14.74 -1.92 -29.68
N GLY A 110 -14.39 -0.94 -28.85
CA GLY A 110 -13.64 0.24 -29.24
C GLY A 110 -12.16 -0.04 -29.06
N SER A 111 -11.54 -0.54 -30.13
CA SER A 111 -10.10 -0.43 -30.31
C SER A 111 -9.75 1.06 -30.45
N GLY A 112 -8.82 1.54 -29.62
CA GLY A 112 -8.10 2.79 -29.83
C GLY A 112 -8.71 4.03 -29.18
N GLY A 113 -7.93 4.66 -28.30
CA GLY A 113 -8.09 6.07 -27.93
C GLY A 113 -8.09 6.30 -26.42
N GLY A 114 -7.04 6.98 -25.94
CA GLY A 114 -6.79 7.39 -24.56
C GLY A 114 -8.04 7.55 -23.69
N GLY A 115 -8.25 6.57 -22.83
CA GLY A 115 -9.29 6.59 -21.80
C GLY A 115 -8.88 7.55 -20.68
N GLY A 116 -9.38 8.78 -20.75
CA GLY A 116 -9.49 9.62 -19.56
C GLY A 116 -10.43 8.92 -18.60
N GLY A 117 -9.86 8.24 -17.60
CA GLY A 117 -10.63 7.67 -16.49
C GLY A 117 -11.54 8.76 -15.93
N GLY A 118 -12.82 8.44 -15.74
CA GLY A 118 -13.72 9.31 -15.02
C GLY A 118 -13.09 9.66 -13.67
N ALA A 119 -13.33 10.87 -13.17
CA ALA A 119 -12.59 11.47 -12.05
C ALA A 119 -12.52 10.66 -10.73
N ASN A 120 -13.16 9.49 -10.66
CA ASN A 120 -13.29 8.64 -9.49
C ASN A 120 -13.35 7.14 -9.84
N THR A 121 -12.68 6.69 -10.90
CA THR A 121 -12.65 5.28 -11.30
C THR A 121 -11.24 4.77 -11.52
N ALA A 122 -10.99 3.51 -11.16
CA ALA A 122 -9.78 2.79 -11.52
C ALA A 122 -10.11 1.69 -12.54
N HIS A 123 -9.51 1.78 -13.72
CA HIS A 123 -9.56 0.74 -14.74
C HIS A 123 -8.41 -0.23 -14.51
N VAL A 124 -8.70 -1.51 -14.31
CA VAL A 124 -7.73 -2.55 -13.97
C VAL A 124 -7.82 -3.69 -14.98
N VAL A 125 -6.70 -4.04 -15.58
CA VAL A 125 -6.53 -5.17 -16.48
C VAL A 125 -5.51 -6.13 -15.87
N THR A 126 -5.93 -7.33 -15.54
CA THR A 126 -5.04 -8.41 -15.09
C THR A 126 -4.81 -9.42 -16.20
N THR A 127 -3.61 -9.98 -16.26
CA THR A 127 -3.20 -11.06 -17.19
C THR A 127 -2.38 -12.10 -16.42
N GLY A 128 -2.26 -13.32 -16.95
CA GLY A 128 -1.58 -14.43 -16.28
C GLY A 128 -2.57 -15.47 -15.75
N ASP A 129 -2.36 -15.96 -14.52
CA ASP A 129 -3.21 -16.98 -13.91
C ASP A 129 -4.65 -16.52 -13.64
N VAL A 130 -4.86 -15.21 -13.56
CA VAL A 130 -6.18 -14.59 -13.45
C VAL A 130 -6.27 -13.44 -14.44
N ALA A 131 -7.09 -13.59 -15.46
CA ALA A 131 -7.32 -12.57 -16.48
C ALA A 131 -8.69 -11.91 -16.31
N LEU A 132 -8.70 -10.61 -16.02
CA LEU A 132 -9.92 -9.84 -15.84
C LEU A 132 -9.74 -8.39 -16.31
N THR A 133 -10.83 -7.76 -16.70
CA THR A 133 -10.88 -6.31 -16.97
C THR A 133 -12.05 -5.73 -16.19
N ILE A 134 -11.77 -4.79 -15.30
CA ILE A 134 -12.76 -4.21 -14.39
C ILE A 134 -12.57 -2.72 -14.23
N ASP A 135 -13.68 -2.01 -14.06
CA ASP A 135 -13.71 -0.63 -13.61
C ASP A 135 -14.19 -0.60 -12.15
N LEU A 136 -13.31 -0.17 -11.26
CA LEU A 136 -13.58 -0.06 -9.83
C LEU A 136 -13.96 1.39 -9.48
N PRO A 137 -15.15 1.65 -8.91
CA PRO A 137 -15.50 3.00 -8.46
C PRO A 137 -14.73 3.35 -7.17
N LYS A 138 -14.41 4.64 -7.01
CA LYS A 138 -13.75 5.17 -5.80
C LYS A 138 -14.62 4.87 -4.57
N LYS A 139 -14.00 4.26 -3.56
CA LYS A 139 -14.56 4.08 -2.22
C LYS A 139 -14.07 5.16 -1.26
N SER A 140 -12.76 5.44 -1.25
CA SER A 140 -12.16 6.47 -0.40
C SER A 140 -10.92 7.08 -1.06
N VAL A 141 -10.60 8.30 -0.66
CA VAL A 141 -9.36 9.00 -1.00
C VAL A 141 -8.95 9.87 0.19
N SER A 142 -7.66 9.89 0.49
CA SER A 142 -7.06 10.71 1.54
C SER A 142 -5.72 11.22 1.03
N ILE A 143 -5.54 12.54 1.05
CA ILE A 143 -4.28 13.18 0.69
C ILE A 143 -3.92 14.05 1.87
N VAL A 144 -2.78 13.75 2.51
CA VAL A 144 -2.37 14.41 3.75
C VAL A 144 -0.99 15.00 3.57
N GLY A 145 -0.88 16.29 3.91
CA GLY A 145 0.40 16.96 4.10
C GLY A 145 1.20 17.13 2.81
N LEU A 146 0.59 17.59 1.72
CA LEU A 146 1.32 17.98 0.50
C LEU A 146 2.36 19.08 0.75
N ASP A 147 2.20 19.85 1.82
CA ASP A 147 3.13 20.85 2.35
C ASP A 147 4.16 20.28 3.36
N THR A 148 4.05 19.01 3.72
CA THR A 148 4.94 18.35 4.69
C THR A 148 6.14 17.69 4.01
N LEU A 149 7.09 17.24 4.84
CA LEU A 149 8.28 16.54 4.35
C LEU A 149 7.98 15.18 3.71
N ILE A 150 6.91 14.52 4.14
CA ILE A 150 6.48 13.19 3.67
C ILE A 150 4.96 13.21 3.46
N PRO A 151 4.49 13.76 2.34
CA PRO A 151 3.07 13.66 1.97
C PRO A 151 2.65 12.21 1.82
N VAL A 152 1.42 11.91 2.22
CA VAL A 152 0.82 10.57 2.07
C VAL A 152 -0.42 10.70 1.20
N ALA A 153 -0.52 9.86 0.19
CA ALA A 153 -1.70 9.75 -0.66
C ALA A 153 -2.22 8.31 -0.65
N GLU A 154 -3.46 8.15 -0.20
CA GLU A 154 -4.17 6.88 -0.14
C GLU A 154 -5.45 6.95 -0.96
N ALA A 155 -5.74 5.87 -1.70
CA ALA A 155 -7.03 5.71 -2.34
C ALA A 155 -7.44 4.24 -2.37
N THR A 156 -8.74 4.01 -2.25
CA THR A 156 -9.35 2.69 -2.37
C THR A 156 -10.45 2.76 -3.41
N TRP A 157 -10.45 1.82 -4.35
CA TRP A 157 -11.53 1.58 -5.30
C TRP A 157 -12.08 0.19 -5.06
N GLU A 158 -13.41 0.05 -5.04
CA GLU A 158 -14.08 -1.21 -4.71
C GLU A 158 -15.42 -1.33 -5.43
N ASP A 159 -15.70 -2.50 -6.00
CA ASP A 159 -16.99 -2.78 -6.63
C ASP A 159 -17.95 -3.51 -5.68
N THR A 160 -19.16 -3.81 -6.16
CA THR A 160 -20.17 -4.54 -5.37
C THR A 160 -19.88 -6.03 -5.21
N THR A 161 -18.89 -6.56 -5.93
CA THR A 161 -18.50 -7.98 -5.88
C THR A 161 -17.33 -8.23 -4.92
N GLY A 162 -16.77 -7.17 -4.33
CA GLY A 162 -15.67 -7.23 -3.37
C GLY A 162 -14.28 -7.18 -4.02
N GLN A 163 -14.21 -6.83 -5.31
CA GLN A 163 -12.96 -6.53 -5.99
C GLN A 163 -12.44 -5.20 -5.47
N GLN A 164 -11.17 -5.15 -5.06
CA GLN A 164 -10.61 -3.95 -4.44
C GLN A 164 -9.21 -3.66 -4.96
N LEU A 165 -8.95 -2.37 -5.22
CA LEU A 165 -7.63 -1.83 -5.48
C LEU A 165 -7.34 -0.77 -4.41
N THR A 166 -6.21 -0.91 -3.72
CA THR A 166 -5.79 0.03 -2.69
C THR A 166 -4.38 0.51 -3.00
N PHE A 167 -4.22 1.83 -3.06
CA PHE A 167 -2.94 2.51 -3.18
C PHE A 167 -2.60 3.18 -1.86
N HIS A 168 -1.34 3.02 -1.47
CA HIS A 168 -0.69 3.79 -0.41
C HIS A 168 0.63 4.29 -0.97
N MET A 169 0.77 5.61 -1.10
CA MET A 169 1.96 6.25 -1.68
C MET A 169 2.56 7.24 -0.68
N ASP A 170 3.87 7.11 -0.44
CA ASP A 170 4.63 7.93 0.49
C ASP A 170 5.57 8.90 -0.26
N GLY A 171 5.57 10.17 0.13
CA GLY A 171 6.47 11.17 -0.41
C GLY A 171 6.11 11.68 -1.80
N VAL A 172 4.85 11.57 -2.21
CA VAL A 172 4.35 12.03 -3.52
C VAL A 172 4.45 13.55 -3.64
N LYS A 173 5.10 14.06 -4.69
CA LYS A 173 5.26 15.51 -4.92
C LYS A 173 4.82 15.92 -6.33
N GLU A 174 4.18 17.08 -6.42
CA GLU A 174 3.79 17.66 -7.70
C GLU A 174 5.05 18.06 -8.52
N GLY A 175 5.01 17.83 -9.84
CA GLY A 175 6.06 18.25 -10.76
C GLY A 175 7.33 17.39 -10.79
N VAL A 176 7.44 16.37 -9.94
CA VAL A 176 8.47 15.32 -10.08
C VAL A 176 7.89 14.25 -10.99
N ASN A 177 8.50 14.00 -12.15
CA ASN A 177 8.12 12.90 -13.04
C ASN A 177 8.16 11.60 -12.24
N PRO A 178 7.02 11.03 -11.84
CA PRO A 178 7.01 10.01 -10.84
C PRO A 178 7.12 8.67 -11.54
N ALA A 179 8.30 8.35 -12.06
CA ALA A 179 8.73 6.96 -12.04
C ALA A 179 9.08 6.64 -10.58
N ILE A 180 8.06 6.68 -9.70
CA ILE A 180 8.22 6.45 -8.28
C ILE A 180 8.32 4.94 -8.11
N VAL A 181 9.56 4.49 -7.88
CA VAL A 181 9.88 3.18 -7.31
C VAL A 181 10.33 3.45 -5.87
N THR A 182 9.42 3.84 -5.00
CA THR A 182 9.73 4.07 -3.57
C THR A 182 9.46 2.80 -2.78
N ALA A 183 10.40 2.48 -1.88
CA ALA A 183 10.34 1.33 -0.98
C ALA A 183 9.27 1.45 0.14
N GLY A 184 8.33 2.39 0.02
CA GLY A 184 7.18 2.58 0.93
C GLY A 184 5.83 2.54 0.21
N ASP A 185 5.83 2.60 -1.13
CA ASP A 185 4.59 2.56 -1.89
C ASP A 185 4.12 1.11 -1.96
N SER A 186 2.85 0.91 -1.62
CA SER A 186 2.24 -0.41 -1.73
C SER A 186 0.99 -0.34 -2.58
N LEU A 187 0.91 -1.32 -3.49
CA LEU A 187 -0.29 -1.61 -4.25
C LEU A 187 -0.83 -2.93 -3.75
N THR A 188 -2.09 -2.93 -3.33
CA THR A 188 -2.80 -4.16 -2.97
C THR A 188 -3.97 -4.33 -3.93
N LEU A 189 -4.03 -5.49 -4.58
CA LEU A 189 -5.15 -5.89 -5.43
C LEU A 189 -5.81 -7.13 -4.82
N GLN A 190 -7.09 -7.01 -4.51
CA GLN A 190 -7.94 -8.11 -4.08
C GLN A 190 -8.83 -8.55 -5.23
N VAL A 191 -8.68 -9.79 -5.67
CA VAL A 191 -9.50 -10.40 -6.71
C VAL A 191 -10.39 -11.49 -6.14
N VAL A 192 -11.69 -11.38 -6.33
CA VAL A 192 -12.69 -12.39 -5.88
C VAL A 192 -13.15 -13.24 -7.06
N GLU A 193 -12.91 -14.55 -7.01
CA GLU A 193 -13.36 -15.53 -8.01
C GLU A 193 -14.23 -16.60 -7.34
N GLY A 194 -15.55 -16.51 -7.55
CA GLY A 194 -16.51 -17.37 -6.85
C GLY A 194 -16.49 -17.10 -5.34
N THR A 195 -16.00 -18.06 -4.55
CA THR A 195 -15.83 -17.93 -3.09
C THR A 195 -14.37 -17.74 -2.67
N THR A 196 -13.44 -17.67 -3.63
CA THR A 196 -12.00 -17.56 -3.35
C THR A 196 -11.56 -16.12 -3.52
N THR A 197 -10.81 -15.61 -2.55
CA THR A 197 -10.20 -14.28 -2.60
C THR A 197 -8.70 -14.44 -2.80
N TYR A 198 -8.17 -13.81 -3.84
CA TYR A 198 -6.74 -13.70 -4.09
C TYR A 198 -6.26 -12.31 -3.71
N LEU A 199 -5.18 -12.25 -2.93
CA LEU A 199 -4.56 -11.00 -2.51
C LEU A 199 -3.18 -10.91 -3.16
N PHE A 200 -2.93 -9.82 -3.86
CA PHE A 200 -1.67 -9.53 -4.54
C PHE A 200 -1.07 -8.25 -3.98
N HIS A 201 0.22 -8.30 -3.64
CA HIS A 201 0.95 -7.17 -3.09
C HIS A 201 2.14 -6.80 -3.97
N GLY A 202 2.21 -5.55 -4.40
CA GLY A 202 3.44 -4.97 -4.97
C GLY A 202 4.19 -4.19 -3.89
N ARG A 203 5.37 -4.66 -3.47
CA ARG A 203 6.17 -4.05 -2.40
C ARG A 203 7.69 -4.07 -2.67
N HIS A 204 8.15 -4.80 -3.67
CA HIS A 204 9.57 -5.00 -3.99
C HIS A 204 9.93 -4.51 -5.40
N GLY A 205 9.23 -3.47 -5.88
CA GLY A 205 9.48 -2.87 -7.19
C GLY A 205 8.80 -3.61 -8.35
N GLU A 206 7.89 -4.54 -8.06
CA GLU A 206 7.06 -5.19 -9.08
C GLU A 206 6.14 -4.20 -9.80
N CYS A 207 5.80 -3.10 -9.12
CA CYS A 207 4.89 -2.07 -9.60
C CYS A 207 5.62 -0.77 -9.91
N THR A 208 5.28 -0.18 -11.05
CA THR A 208 5.57 1.22 -11.42
C THR A 208 4.24 1.98 -11.42
N ILE A 209 4.15 3.03 -10.61
CA ILE A 209 2.98 3.92 -10.56
C ILE A 209 3.41 5.29 -11.11
N ASN A 210 2.72 5.76 -12.14
CA ASN A 210 2.96 7.05 -12.77
C ASN A 210 1.79 8.00 -12.50
N VAL A 211 1.97 8.91 -11.54
CA VAL A 211 1.01 9.96 -11.19
C VAL A 211 1.12 11.13 -12.20
N THR A 212 0.09 11.34 -13.00
CA THR A 212 0.03 12.41 -14.01
C THR A 212 -0.56 13.71 -13.47
N SER A 213 -1.35 13.64 -12.39
CA SER A 213 -1.94 14.80 -11.71
C SER A 213 -1.94 14.54 -10.22
N LEU A 214 -1.52 15.52 -9.43
CA LEU A 214 -1.56 15.50 -7.97
C LEU A 214 -1.98 16.89 -7.48
N GLY A 215 -2.95 16.95 -6.59
CA GLY A 215 -3.33 18.17 -5.90
C GLY A 215 -4.05 17.87 -4.59
N ASP A 216 -4.39 18.91 -3.84
CA ASP A 216 -5.00 18.79 -2.50
C ASP A 216 -6.34 18.01 -2.50
N THR A 217 -7.02 17.98 -3.65
CA THR A 217 -8.34 17.36 -3.79
C THR A 217 -8.30 16.04 -4.53
N GLY A 218 -7.16 15.57 -5.04
CA GLY A 218 -7.14 14.34 -5.81
C GLY A 218 -5.85 14.05 -6.55
N PHE A 219 -5.79 12.86 -7.12
CA PHE A 219 -4.70 12.43 -7.97
C PHE A 219 -5.18 11.47 -9.06
N SER A 220 -4.42 11.41 -10.15
CA SER A 220 -4.67 10.49 -11.27
C SER A 220 -3.38 10.04 -11.92
N GLY A 221 -3.42 8.91 -12.62
CA GLY A 221 -2.25 8.34 -13.24
C GLY A 221 -2.47 6.98 -13.88
N THR A 222 -1.37 6.29 -14.15
CA THR A 222 -1.32 4.91 -14.66
C THR A 222 -0.44 4.05 -13.77
N PHE A 223 -0.68 2.74 -13.78
CA PHE A 223 0.16 1.79 -13.06
C PHE A 223 0.42 0.55 -13.88
N THR A 224 1.56 -0.09 -13.64
CA THR A 224 1.95 -1.34 -14.27
C THR A 224 2.70 -2.17 -13.23
N CYS A 225 2.19 -3.36 -12.95
CA CYS A 225 2.82 -4.34 -12.09
C CYS A 225 3.09 -5.61 -12.88
N THR A 226 4.29 -6.17 -12.75
CA THR A 226 4.69 -7.42 -13.40
C THR A 226 5.03 -8.45 -12.35
N ASP A 227 4.66 -9.71 -12.61
CA ASP A 227 5.00 -10.86 -11.77
C ASP A 227 4.51 -10.76 -10.31
N LEU A 228 3.33 -10.16 -10.08
CA LEU A 228 2.69 -10.13 -8.77
C LEU A 228 2.29 -11.54 -8.35
N LYS A 229 2.73 -11.96 -7.18
CA LYS A 229 2.40 -13.27 -6.59
C LYS A 229 1.29 -13.14 -5.56
N THR A 230 0.48 -14.19 -5.44
CA THR A 230 -0.49 -14.29 -4.34
C THR A 230 0.16 -14.82 -3.07
N ASP A 231 -0.38 -14.46 -1.91
CA ASP A 231 0.04 -15.04 -0.62
C ASP A 231 -0.29 -16.54 -0.49
N ALA A 232 -1.30 -17.01 -1.21
CA ALA A 232 -1.90 -18.32 -0.99
C ALA A 232 -1.50 -19.40 -2.02
N LEU A 233 -0.89 -19.03 -3.16
CA LEU A 233 -0.62 -19.94 -4.29
C LEU A 233 0.57 -19.47 -5.14
N ASP A 234 1.21 -20.40 -5.89
CA ASP A 234 2.19 -20.14 -6.98
C ASP A 234 1.59 -19.41 -8.20
N LYS A 235 0.50 -18.66 -7.99
CA LYS A 235 -0.15 -17.86 -9.02
C LYS A 235 0.58 -16.55 -9.20
N THR A 236 0.80 -16.19 -10.45
CA THR A 236 1.47 -14.97 -10.87
C THR A 236 0.57 -14.21 -11.86
N ILE A 237 0.42 -12.91 -11.63
CA ILE A 237 -0.31 -12.02 -12.55
C ILE A 237 0.52 -10.81 -12.93
N SER A 238 0.22 -10.23 -14.08
CA SER A 238 0.62 -8.87 -14.43
C SER A 238 -0.62 -7.98 -14.47
N VAL A 239 -0.51 -6.78 -13.91
CA VAL A 239 -1.63 -5.84 -13.75
C VAL A 239 -1.27 -4.51 -14.39
N THR A 240 -2.15 -3.98 -15.21
CA THR A 240 -2.00 -2.63 -15.78
C THR A 240 -3.29 -1.86 -15.63
N GLY A 241 -3.21 -0.54 -15.57
CA GLY A 241 -4.41 0.25 -15.42
C GLY A 241 -4.22 1.75 -15.37
N THR A 242 -5.35 2.43 -15.27
CA THR A 242 -5.44 3.88 -15.04
C THR A 242 -6.26 4.13 -13.79
N PHE A 243 -5.94 5.19 -13.05
CA PHE A 243 -6.68 5.56 -11.84
C PHE A 243 -6.95 7.05 -11.81
N ALA A 244 -8.08 7.41 -11.21
CA ALA A 244 -8.38 8.76 -10.76
C ALA A 244 -9.18 8.69 -9.46
N ALA A 245 -8.79 9.52 -8.49
CA ALA A 245 -9.53 9.71 -7.25
C ALA A 245 -9.50 11.19 -6.88
N ALA A 246 -10.68 11.77 -6.68
CA ALA A 246 -10.83 13.12 -6.14
C ALA A 246 -11.78 13.09 -4.94
N THR A 247 -11.60 13.98 -3.95
CA THR A 247 -12.46 14.11 -2.76
C THR A 247 -13.87 14.50 -3.14
#